data_AF-A0A7J4II33-F1
#
_entry.id   AF-A0A7J4II33-F1
#
_cell.length_a   1.000
_cell.length_b   1.000
_cell.length_c   1.000
_cell.angle_alpha   90.00
_cell.angle_beta   90.00
_cell.angle_gamma   90.00
#
_symmetry.space_group_name_H-M   'P 1'
#
loop_
_entity.id
_entity.type
_entity.pdbx_description
1 polymer ?
#
loop_
_entity_poly.entity_id
_entity_poly.type
_entity_poly.pdbx_seq_one_letter_code
_entity_poly.pdbx_strand_id
1 'polypeptide(L)'
;MNRILLLIAIAAVAVVGIAAGILLAGNGQSHGPLSGALGPTPTTLTLNVSTCGVPDPSGNVDFTLSGELHDINGTPLAGRTVALRWASCDNGACASSAPMQFATTDQNGGFSFARHEPATPNYDADTYVQYGVAFSGDEKYAGSSSIVMKLC
;
A
#
# COMPACT_ATOMS: atom_id res chain seq x y z
N MET A 1 -54.75 -32.64 4.83
CA MET A 1 -55.05 -31.63 3.79
C MET A 1 -53.77 -30.86 3.46
N ASN A 2 -53.46 -30.79 2.15
CA ASN A 2 -52.47 -30.00 1.38
C ASN A 2 -51.56 -29.01 2.15
N ARG A 3 -50.21 -29.10 2.08
CA ARG A 3 -49.27 -28.77 0.97
C ARG A 3 -49.36 -27.33 0.46
N ILE A 4 -48.29 -26.54 0.68
CA ILE A 4 -47.54 -25.79 -0.36
C ILE A 4 -46.07 -25.67 0.08
N LEU A 5 -45.21 -26.07 -0.84
CA LEU A 5 -43.75 -25.95 -0.86
C LEU A 5 -43.40 -24.58 -1.45
N LEU A 6 -42.36 -23.89 -0.95
CA LEU A 6 -41.57 -22.99 -1.79
C LEU A 6 -40.10 -23.01 -1.35
N LEU A 7 -39.27 -23.71 -2.14
CA LEU A 7 -37.82 -23.53 -2.20
C LEU A 7 -37.51 -22.26 -3.01
N ILE A 8 -36.28 -21.73 -2.85
CA ILE A 8 -35.40 -21.06 -3.85
C ILE A 8 -34.53 -20.07 -3.06
N ALA A 9 -33.22 -19.88 -3.26
CA ALA A 9 -32.09 -20.63 -3.77
C ALA A 9 -30.86 -19.77 -3.39
N ILE A 10 -29.77 -20.38 -2.98
CA ILE A 10 -28.51 -19.68 -2.65
C ILE A 10 -27.86 -19.23 -3.97
N ALA A 11 -27.52 -17.95 -4.09
CA ALA A 11 -26.67 -17.45 -5.17
C ALA A 11 -25.41 -16.82 -4.57
N ALA A 12 -24.31 -17.58 -4.58
CA ALA A 12 -22.97 -17.06 -4.38
C ALA A 12 -22.55 -16.31 -5.65
N VAL A 13 -22.22 -15.03 -5.52
CA VAL A 13 -21.69 -14.24 -6.65
C VAL A 13 -20.17 -14.38 -6.65
N ALA A 14 -19.68 -15.36 -7.41
CA ALA A 14 -18.30 -15.38 -7.86
C ALA A 14 -18.19 -14.49 -9.10
N VAL A 15 -17.53 -13.34 -8.99
CA VAL A 15 -17.16 -12.54 -10.17
C VAL A 15 -15.88 -13.14 -10.76
N VAL A 16 -16.06 -14.11 -11.65
CA VAL A 16 -15.05 -14.48 -12.65
C VAL A 16 -15.48 -13.83 -13.97
N GLY A 17 -14.87 -12.70 -14.29
CA GLY A 17 -15.04 -12.03 -15.57
C GLY A 17 -13.83 -12.29 -16.46
N ILE A 18 -13.86 -13.37 -17.23
CA ILE A 18 -13.04 -13.49 -18.45
C ILE A 18 -13.95 -13.06 -19.59
N ALA A 19 -13.58 -12.01 -20.32
CA ALA A 19 -14.15 -11.73 -21.63
C ALA A 19 -13.09 -11.18 -22.57
N ALA A 20 -13.07 -11.81 -23.74
CA ALA A 20 -12.08 -11.77 -24.79
C ALA A 20 -11.96 -10.40 -25.48
N GLY A 21 -10.81 -10.23 -26.16
CA GLY A 21 -10.39 -9.02 -26.82
C GLY A 21 -11.31 -8.48 -27.92
N ILE A 22 -11.28 -7.16 -28.06
CA ILE A 22 -11.49 -6.47 -29.32
C ILE A 22 -10.09 -6.26 -29.95
N LEU A 23 -9.86 -6.91 -31.10
CA LEU A 23 -8.76 -6.60 -31.99
C LEU A 23 -9.04 -5.26 -32.68
N LEU A 24 -8.14 -4.28 -32.51
CA LEU A 24 -7.90 -3.29 -33.56
C LEU A 24 -6.76 -3.82 -34.43
N ALA A 25 -7.06 -4.07 -35.71
CA ALA A 25 -6.10 -4.53 -36.70
C ALA A 25 -5.00 -3.47 -36.91
N GLY A 26 -3.78 -3.80 -36.49
CA GLY A 26 -2.54 -3.20 -36.97
C GLY A 26 -1.80 -4.24 -37.79
N ASN A 27 -1.45 -3.90 -39.02
CA ASN A 27 -0.80 -4.79 -39.98
C ASN A 27 0.51 -5.38 -39.43
N GLY A 28 0.52 -6.71 -39.32
CA GLY A 28 1.68 -7.60 -39.57
C GLY A 28 2.96 -7.40 -38.75
N GLN A 29 3.10 -8.13 -37.65
CA GLN A 29 4.30 -8.93 -37.37
C GLN A 29 3.87 -10.26 -36.74
N SER A 30 4.46 -11.35 -37.23
CA SER A 30 4.22 -12.72 -36.78
C SER A 30 4.59 -12.88 -35.30
N HIS A 31 3.61 -13.14 -34.44
CA HIS A 31 3.89 -13.57 -33.07
C HIS A 31 4.02 -15.09 -33.06
N GLY A 32 5.19 -15.58 -32.63
CA GLY A 32 5.41 -16.98 -32.25
C GLY A 32 4.49 -17.40 -31.09
N PRO A 33 4.60 -18.66 -30.61
CA PRO A 33 3.69 -19.18 -29.59
C PRO A 33 3.67 -18.27 -28.36
N LEU A 34 2.48 -18.10 -27.78
CA LEU A 34 2.22 -17.36 -26.56
C LEU A 34 3.14 -17.85 -25.43
N SER A 35 4.30 -17.21 -25.28
CA SER A 35 5.17 -17.38 -24.13
C SER A 35 4.52 -16.63 -22.97
N GLY A 36 3.99 -17.38 -22.00
CA GLY A 36 3.28 -16.86 -20.82
C GLY A 36 4.16 -15.95 -19.97
N ALA A 37 4.12 -14.66 -20.23
CA ALA A 37 4.61 -13.65 -19.31
C ALA A 37 3.60 -13.51 -18.17
N LEU A 38 3.77 -14.31 -17.12
CA LEU A 38 3.19 -13.99 -15.82
C LEU A 38 3.72 -12.60 -15.44
N GLY A 39 2.82 -11.65 -15.19
CA GLY A 39 3.20 -10.28 -14.82
C GLY A 39 4.05 -10.22 -13.54
N PRO A 40 4.50 -9.03 -13.12
CA PRO A 40 5.35 -8.88 -11.95
C PRO A 40 4.68 -9.47 -10.70
N THR A 41 5.50 -10.09 -9.84
CA THR A 41 5.05 -10.81 -8.64
C THR A 41 4.45 -9.82 -7.63
N PRO A 42 3.22 -10.03 -7.14
CA PRO A 42 2.62 -9.14 -6.14
C PRO A 42 3.46 -9.00 -4.87
N THR A 43 3.39 -7.85 -4.22
CA THR A 43 4.12 -7.56 -2.98
C THR A 43 3.17 -7.12 -1.87
N THR A 44 3.60 -7.36 -0.64
CA THR A 44 2.97 -6.86 0.58
C THR A 44 3.92 -5.88 1.26
N LEU A 45 3.44 -4.67 1.54
CA LEU A 45 4.18 -3.62 2.23
C LEU A 45 3.44 -3.27 3.52
N THR A 46 4.14 -3.28 4.64
CA THR A 46 3.60 -2.87 5.94
C THR A 46 4.17 -1.52 6.37
N LEU A 47 3.45 -0.82 7.23
CA LEU A 47 3.92 0.40 7.87
C LEU A 47 3.34 0.47 9.27
N ASN A 48 4.21 0.65 10.24
CA ASN A 48 3.88 0.78 11.65
C ASN A 48 4.52 2.07 12.18
N VAL A 49 3.87 2.68 13.15
CA VAL A 49 4.41 3.80 13.92
C VAL A 49 4.77 3.32 15.32
N SER A 50 5.94 3.71 15.82
CA SER A 50 6.32 3.44 17.19
C SER A 50 5.45 4.24 18.16
N THR A 51 5.49 3.88 19.44
CA THR A 51 5.02 4.79 20.48
C THR A 51 5.82 6.10 20.42
N CYS A 52 5.14 7.22 20.66
CA CYS A 52 5.73 8.54 20.66
C CYS A 52 6.70 8.68 21.85
N GLY A 53 7.80 9.40 21.64
CA GLY A 53 8.68 9.84 22.71
C GLY A 53 8.01 10.84 23.64
N VAL A 54 8.73 11.23 24.70
CA VAL A 54 8.31 12.33 25.57
C VAL A 54 8.57 13.65 24.83
N PRO A 55 7.61 14.59 24.81
CA PRO A 55 7.82 15.89 24.17
C PRO A 55 9.02 16.64 24.75
N ASP A 56 9.82 17.25 23.88
CA ASP A 56 10.90 18.16 24.24
C ASP A 56 10.34 19.52 24.73
N PRO A 57 11.18 20.44 25.23
CA PRO A 57 10.73 21.76 25.67
C PRO A 57 10.08 22.63 24.59
N SER A 58 10.28 22.30 23.31
CA SER A 58 9.65 22.95 22.15
C SER A 58 8.30 22.32 21.79
N GLY A 59 7.90 21.23 22.47
CA GLY A 59 6.69 20.48 22.21
C GLY A 59 6.82 19.44 21.08
N ASN A 60 8.03 19.09 20.65
CA ASN A 60 8.25 18.09 19.62
C ASN A 60 8.51 16.71 20.23
N VAL A 61 8.08 15.65 19.54
CA VAL A 61 8.31 14.25 19.89
C VAL A 61 9.08 13.54 18.79
N ASP A 62 9.93 12.61 19.23
CA ASP A 62 10.55 11.65 18.36
C ASP A 62 9.68 10.40 18.20
N PHE A 63 9.61 9.87 16.99
CA PHE A 63 8.99 8.58 16.70
C PHE A 63 9.63 7.94 15.47
N THR A 64 9.44 6.63 15.33
CA THR A 64 9.95 5.87 14.19
C THR A 64 8.79 5.31 13.39
N LEU A 65 8.87 5.42 12.07
CA LEU A 65 8.03 4.71 11.13
C LEU A 65 8.84 3.53 10.60
N SER A 66 8.33 2.31 10.72
CA SER A 66 9.03 1.10 10.29
C SER A 66 8.07 0.12 9.65
N GLY A 67 8.57 -0.71 8.74
CA GLY A 67 7.78 -1.74 8.11
C GLY A 67 8.65 -2.71 7.35
N GLU A 68 7.99 -3.57 6.59
CA GLU A 68 8.63 -4.65 5.85
C GLU A 68 8.01 -4.78 4.46
N LEU A 69 8.84 -5.18 3.49
CA LEU A 69 8.43 -5.47 2.11
C LEU A 69 8.69 -6.94 1.80
N HIS A 70 7.63 -7.65 1.44
CA HIS A 70 7.65 -9.06 1.10
C HIS A 70 6.98 -9.31 -0.25
N ASP A 71 7.33 -10.40 -0.93
CA ASP A 71 6.49 -10.92 -2.01
C ASP A 71 5.24 -11.65 -1.48
N ILE A 72 4.38 -12.08 -2.39
CA ILE A 72 3.14 -12.78 -2.07
C ILE A 72 3.35 -14.10 -1.30
N ASN A 73 4.55 -14.69 -1.35
CA ASN A 73 4.88 -15.92 -0.64
C ASN A 73 5.51 -15.65 0.74
N GLY A 74 5.65 -14.39 1.13
CA GLY A 74 6.31 -13.99 2.37
C GLY A 74 7.84 -13.98 2.26
N THR A 75 8.41 -13.97 1.06
CA THR A 75 9.87 -13.83 0.89
C THR A 75 10.27 -12.36 1.09
N PRO A 76 11.25 -12.05 1.96
CA PRO A 76 11.69 -10.69 2.16
C PRO A 76 12.38 -10.13 0.91
N LEU A 77 12.03 -8.88 0.56
CA LEU A 77 12.58 -8.22 -0.62
C LEU A 77 13.65 -7.22 -0.22
N ALA A 78 14.90 -7.68 -0.14
CA ALA A 78 16.06 -6.86 0.20
C ALA A 78 16.51 -5.95 -0.94
N GLY A 79 17.15 -4.82 -0.60
CA GLY A 79 17.76 -3.90 -1.56
C GLY A 79 16.77 -3.08 -2.39
N ARG A 80 15.50 -3.03 -1.98
CA ARG A 80 14.44 -2.29 -2.68
C ARG A 80 14.21 -0.94 -2.04
N THR A 81 14.01 0.08 -2.87
CA THR A 81 13.76 1.44 -2.41
C THR A 81 12.28 1.63 -2.10
N VAL A 82 11.97 2.06 -0.88
CA VAL A 82 10.64 2.50 -0.46
C VAL A 82 10.65 4.01 -0.23
N ALA A 83 9.56 4.66 -0.60
CA ALA A 83 9.38 6.10 -0.51
C ALA A 83 8.40 6.45 0.62
N LEU A 84 8.85 7.24 1.60
CA LEU A 84 7.99 7.82 2.62
C LEU A 84 7.27 9.05 2.08
N ARG A 85 5.98 9.13 2.34
CA ARG A 85 5.08 10.22 2.01
C ARG A 85 4.30 10.63 3.26
N TRP A 86 3.82 11.87 3.25
CA TRP A 86 2.88 12.36 4.23
C TRP A 86 1.71 13.04 3.55
N ALA A 87 0.58 13.09 4.24
CA ALA A 87 -0.56 13.87 3.81
C ALA A 87 -1.16 14.59 5.01
N SER A 88 -1.45 15.88 4.83
CA SER A 88 -2.39 16.58 5.69
C SER A 88 -3.79 16.30 5.17
N CYS A 89 -4.66 15.85 6.05
CA CYS A 89 -6.05 15.55 5.76
C CYS A 89 -6.94 16.50 6.54
N ASP A 90 -7.95 17.05 5.88
CA ASP A 90 -8.99 17.90 6.49
C ASP A 90 -10.35 17.35 6.05
N ASN A 91 -11.22 17.03 7.01
CA ASN A 91 -12.54 16.44 6.75
C ASN A 91 -12.49 15.20 5.84
N GLY A 92 -11.43 14.38 6.00
CA GLY A 92 -11.19 13.17 5.21
C GLY A 92 -10.59 13.40 3.81
N ALA A 93 -10.46 14.65 3.36
CA ALA A 93 -9.78 14.98 2.12
C ALA A 93 -8.28 15.16 2.38
N CYS A 94 -7.45 14.33 1.75
CA CYS A 94 -6.00 14.32 1.97
C CYS A 94 -5.24 14.92 0.79
N ALA A 95 -4.40 15.90 1.07
CA ALA A 95 -3.44 16.41 0.10
C ALA A 95 -2.13 15.60 0.23
N SER A 96 -1.90 14.67 -0.69
CA SER A 96 -0.66 13.89 -0.71
C SER A 96 0.51 14.76 -1.16
N SER A 97 1.61 14.68 -0.42
CA SER A 97 2.87 15.33 -0.77
C SER A 97 3.76 14.46 -1.67
N ALA A 98 4.74 15.09 -2.31
CA ALA A 98 5.84 14.38 -2.94
C ALA A 98 6.60 13.52 -1.91
N PRO A 99 7.30 12.45 -2.34
CA PRO A 99 8.17 11.67 -1.46
C PRO A 99 9.11 12.58 -0.65
N MET A 100 9.10 12.41 0.68
CA MET A 100 9.98 13.18 1.57
C MET A 100 11.33 12.52 1.72
N GLN A 101 11.33 11.19 1.87
CA GLN A 101 12.49 10.40 2.20
C GLN A 101 12.40 9.04 1.52
N PHE A 102 13.56 8.43 1.33
CA PHE A 102 13.70 7.08 0.78
C PHE A 102 14.49 6.22 1.76
N ALA A 103 14.13 4.96 1.85
CA ALA A 103 14.89 3.93 2.56
C ALA A 103 15.10 2.74 1.63
N THR A 104 16.21 2.04 1.83
CA THR A 104 16.48 0.76 1.17
C THR A 104 16.19 -0.35 2.15
N THR A 105 15.43 -1.36 1.72
CA THR A 105 15.10 -2.51 2.54
C THR A 105 16.34 -3.34 2.86
N ASP A 106 16.45 -3.81 4.11
CA ASP A 106 17.52 -4.69 4.57
C ASP A 106 17.33 -6.14 4.11
N GLN A 107 18.19 -7.06 4.58
CA GLN A 107 18.14 -8.47 4.21
C GLN A 107 16.84 -9.18 4.63
N ASN A 108 16.13 -8.65 5.61
CA ASN A 108 14.85 -9.15 6.09
C ASN A 108 13.67 -8.39 5.46
N GLY A 109 13.91 -7.54 4.45
CA GLY A 109 12.89 -6.71 3.83
C GLY A 109 12.48 -5.50 4.68
N GLY A 110 13.13 -5.28 5.83
CA GLY A 110 12.81 -4.24 6.80
C GLY A 110 13.32 -2.87 6.39
N PHE A 111 12.63 -1.82 6.82
CA PHE A 111 13.06 -0.43 6.66
C PHE A 111 12.57 0.43 7.83
N SER A 112 13.21 1.59 8.03
CA SER A 112 12.79 2.55 9.06
C SER A 112 13.08 4.01 8.67
N PHE A 113 12.30 4.92 9.26
CA PHE A 113 12.45 6.37 9.15
C PHE A 113 12.30 6.98 10.54
N ALA A 114 13.30 7.74 10.98
CA ALA A 114 13.23 8.53 12.21
C ALA A 114 12.58 9.89 11.94
N ARG A 115 11.69 10.32 12.84
CA ARG A 115 10.94 11.57 12.75
C ARG A 115 11.00 12.34 14.06
N HIS A 116 10.98 13.66 13.92
CA HIS A 116 10.96 14.62 15.00
C HIS A 116 9.98 15.74 14.64
N GLU A 117 8.84 15.81 15.31
CA GLU A 117 7.71 16.68 14.94
C GLU A 117 6.89 17.12 16.15
N PRO A 118 6.05 18.15 16.05
CA PRO A 118 5.14 18.54 17.13
C PRO A 118 4.31 17.36 17.67
N ALA A 119 4.20 17.23 18.99
CA ALA A 119 3.49 16.16 19.72
C ALA A 119 1.96 16.22 19.60
N THR A 120 1.47 17.39 19.23
CA THR A 120 0.09 17.61 18.84
C THR A 120 0.15 18.31 17.50
N PRO A 121 -0.46 17.76 16.46
CA PRO A 121 -0.77 18.59 15.32
C PRO A 121 -1.68 19.72 15.83
N ASN A 122 -1.37 20.99 15.55
CA ASN A 122 -2.24 22.14 15.89
C ASN A 122 -3.50 22.14 15.01
N TYR A 123 -4.20 21.02 14.94
CA TYR A 123 -5.24 20.73 14.00
C TYR A 123 -6.53 20.43 14.78
N ASP A 124 -7.64 21.00 14.33
CA ASP A 124 -8.96 20.71 14.88
C ASP A 124 -9.30 19.21 14.70
N ALA A 125 -10.35 18.72 15.36
CA ALA A 125 -10.73 17.30 15.37
C ALA A 125 -10.85 16.65 13.96
N ASP A 126 -11.10 17.46 12.93
CA ASP A 126 -11.26 17.03 11.54
C ASP A 126 -9.96 17.09 10.71
N THR A 127 -8.90 17.69 11.26
CA THR A 127 -7.61 17.80 10.59
C THR A 127 -6.57 16.88 11.24
N TYR A 128 -5.88 16.08 10.43
CA TYR A 128 -4.91 15.10 10.91
C TYR A 128 -3.82 14.81 9.87
N VAL A 129 -2.74 14.18 10.33
CA VAL A 129 -1.61 13.77 9.47
C VAL A 129 -1.63 12.27 9.26
N GLN A 130 -1.39 11.82 8.02
CA GLN A 130 -1.15 10.44 7.67
C GLN A 130 0.25 10.25 7.10
N TYR A 131 0.87 9.11 7.42
CA TYR A 131 2.10 8.64 6.83
C TYR A 131 1.85 7.47 5.91
N GLY A 132 2.39 7.56 4.70
CA GLY A 132 2.32 6.48 3.74
C GLY A 132 3.71 6.06 3.27
N VAL A 133 3.89 4.78 2.99
CA VAL A 133 5.06 4.26 2.28
C VAL A 133 4.63 3.63 0.98
N ALA A 134 5.44 3.81 -0.05
CA ALA A 134 5.19 3.25 -1.37
C ALA A 134 6.45 2.57 -1.90
N PHE A 135 6.28 1.35 -2.38
CA PHE A 135 7.19 0.69 -3.30
C PHE A 135 6.60 0.80 -4.70
N SER A 136 7.33 1.43 -5.63
CA SER A 136 6.82 1.67 -6.99
C SER A 136 6.73 0.40 -7.86
N GLY A 137 7.33 -0.70 -7.41
CA GLY A 137 7.51 -1.89 -8.24
C GLY A 137 8.77 -1.82 -9.10
N ASP A 138 9.06 -2.93 -9.76
CA ASP A 138 10.10 -3.11 -10.77
C ASP A 138 9.68 -4.19 -11.78
N GLU A 139 10.59 -4.61 -12.64
CA GLU A 139 10.33 -5.63 -13.67
C GLU A 139 9.92 -7.00 -13.09
N LYS A 140 10.34 -7.30 -11.86
CA LYS A 140 10.09 -8.58 -11.18
C LYS A 140 8.94 -8.52 -10.18
N TYR A 141 8.78 -7.40 -9.49
CA TYR A 141 7.85 -7.24 -8.38
C TYR A 141 6.89 -6.06 -8.60
N ALA A 142 5.60 -6.29 -8.34
CA ALA A 142 4.59 -5.24 -8.46
C ALA A 142 4.70 -4.23 -7.32
N GLY A 143 4.29 -2.99 -7.58
CA GLY A 143 4.25 -1.94 -6.56
C GLY A 143 3.19 -2.20 -5.49
N SER A 144 3.42 -1.64 -4.30
CA SER A 144 2.51 -1.70 -3.16
C SER A 144 2.66 -0.47 -2.28
N SER A 145 1.65 -0.18 -1.45
CA SER A 145 1.65 0.96 -0.55
C SER A 145 0.96 0.62 0.76
N SER A 146 1.36 1.29 1.83
CA SER A 146 0.75 1.18 3.16
C SER A 146 0.62 2.56 3.78
N ILE A 147 -0.38 2.77 4.64
CA ILE A 147 -0.67 4.06 5.28
C ILE A 147 -1.04 3.87 6.74
N VAL A 148 -0.61 4.80 7.59
CA VAL A 148 -0.96 4.89 9.01
C VAL A 148 -1.30 6.33 9.38
N MET A 149 -2.26 6.48 10.30
CA MET A 149 -2.52 7.77 10.93
C MET A 149 -1.38 8.10 11.88
N LYS A 150 -0.96 9.37 11.96
CA LYS A 150 -0.06 9.82 13.01
C LYS A 150 -0.81 9.74 14.34
N LEU A 151 -0.21 9.06 15.32
CA LEU A 151 -0.78 8.87 16.67
C LEU A 151 -0.08 9.75 17.72
N CYS A 152 0.76 10.67 17.24
CA CYS A 152 1.40 11.77 17.94
C CYS A 152 1.04 13.07 17.17
#